data_AF-A0A1G5PXB5-F1
#
_entry.id   AF-A0A1G5PXB5-F1
#
_cell.length_a   1.000
_cell.length_b   1.000
_cell.length_c   1.000
_cell.angle_alpha   90.00
_cell.angle_beta   90.00
_cell.angle_gamma   90.00
#
_symmetry.space_group_name_H-M   'P 1'
#
loop_
_entity.id
_entity.type
_entity.pdbx_description
1 polymer ?
#
loop_
_entity_poly.entity_id
_entity_poly.type
_entity_poly.pdbx_seq_one_letter_code
_entity_poly.pdbx_strand_id
1 'polypeptide(L)'
;MTTPKHRADSAPDAAPAEPAVPLFSVVKGEPTAEELAALAAVVVSLGTQQEAAAAKPNVRHWVRRQQLRLDPSPGPGAWKRSRG
;
A
#
# COMPACT_ATOMS: atom_id res chain seq x y z
N MET A 1 -7.53 55.90 13.95
CA MET A 1 -6.55 54.88 14.39
C MET A 1 -7.15 54.08 15.53
N THR A 2 -7.53 52.83 15.29
CA THR A 2 -7.49 51.70 16.25
C THR A 2 -8.06 50.47 15.53
N THR A 3 -7.22 49.46 15.44
CA THR A 3 -7.38 48.18 14.75
C THR A 3 -8.30 47.22 15.53
N PRO A 4 -8.97 46.26 14.86
CA PRO A 4 -9.79 45.27 15.53
C PRO A 4 -8.92 44.22 16.24
N LYS A 5 -9.34 43.88 17.45
CA LYS A 5 -8.80 42.84 18.33
C LYS A 5 -8.80 41.49 17.61
N HIS A 6 -7.62 40.88 17.48
CA HIS A 6 -7.39 39.57 16.87
C HIS A 6 -8.46 38.55 17.30
N ARG A 7 -9.17 38.03 16.30
CA ARG A 7 -10.01 36.84 16.44
C ARG A 7 -9.07 35.71 16.82
N ALA A 8 -9.23 35.19 18.04
CA ALA A 8 -8.51 34.02 18.50
C ALA A 8 -8.64 32.92 17.44
N ASP A 9 -7.50 32.44 16.96
CA ASP A 9 -7.40 31.20 16.23
C ASP A 9 -8.07 30.11 17.06
N SER A 10 -9.27 29.69 16.64
CA SER A 10 -9.84 28.42 17.07
C SER A 10 -8.91 27.34 16.51
N ALA A 11 -7.94 26.92 17.33
CA ALA A 11 -7.35 25.61 17.18
C ALA A 11 -8.52 24.61 17.12
N PRO A 12 -8.56 23.71 16.13
CA PRO A 12 -9.57 22.67 16.16
C PRO A 12 -9.38 21.90 17.46
N ASP A 13 -10.46 21.80 18.22
CA ASP A 13 -10.61 20.96 19.39
C ASP A 13 -10.08 19.57 19.02
N ALA A 14 -8.88 19.25 19.48
CA ALA A 14 -8.28 17.93 19.32
C ALA A 14 -9.00 17.02 20.32
N ALA A 15 -10.23 16.63 19.98
CA ALA A 15 -10.95 15.59 20.68
C ALA A 15 -10.01 14.37 20.79
N PRO A 16 -9.94 13.71 21.96
CA PRO A 16 -9.09 12.54 22.12
C PRO A 16 -9.58 11.48 21.13
N ALA A 17 -8.78 11.23 20.10
CA ALA A 17 -9.06 10.20 19.12
C ALA A 17 -9.11 8.86 19.87
N GLU A 18 -10.29 8.23 19.91
CA GLU A 18 -10.39 6.83 20.31
C GLU A 18 -9.35 6.03 19.53
N PRO A 19 -8.69 5.02 20.14
CA PRO A 19 -7.59 4.31 19.50
C PRO A 19 -8.14 3.53 18.30
N ALA A 20 -8.13 4.19 17.14
CA ALA A 20 -8.44 3.59 15.85
C ALA A 20 -7.42 2.49 15.58
N VAL A 21 -7.90 1.35 15.09
CA VAL A 21 -7.02 0.26 14.68
C VAL A 21 -6.08 0.79 13.59
N PRO A 22 -4.75 0.70 13.76
CA PRO A 22 -3.80 1.28 12.82
C PRO A 22 -3.89 0.57 11.46
N LEU A 23 -3.91 1.35 10.38
CA LEU A 23 -4.02 0.82 9.01
C LEU A 23 -2.81 -0.04 8.61
N PHE A 24 -1.60 0.33 9.07
CA PHE A 24 -0.36 -0.43 8.91
C PHE A 24 0.61 -0.09 10.05
N SER A 25 1.66 -0.90 10.22
CA SER A 25 2.71 -0.70 11.23
C SER A 25 4.11 -0.96 10.67
N VAL A 26 5.11 -0.32 11.27
CA VAL A 26 6.53 -0.49 10.91
C VAL A 26 7.12 -1.59 11.78
N VAL A 27 7.57 -2.67 11.17
CA VAL A 27 8.15 -3.83 11.89
C VAL A 27 9.66 -3.65 12.12
N LYS A 28 10.33 -2.85 11.30
CA LYS A 28 11.79 -2.63 11.36
C LYS A 28 12.17 -1.25 10.83
N GLY A 29 13.13 -0.62 11.51
CA GLY A 29 13.68 0.69 11.15
C GLY A 29 12.95 1.86 11.83
N GLU A 30 13.49 3.05 11.66
CA GLU A 30 12.98 4.32 12.20
C GLU A 30 12.77 5.29 11.03
N PRO A 31 11.66 5.16 10.28
CA PRO A 31 11.38 6.05 9.15
C PRO A 31 11.07 7.47 9.64
N THR A 32 11.39 8.46 8.81
CA THR A 32 11.01 9.84 9.13
C THR A 32 9.51 10.06 8.97
N ALA A 33 9.00 11.14 9.55
CA ALA A 33 7.58 11.49 9.43
C ALA A 33 7.17 11.71 7.97
N GLU A 34 8.07 12.26 7.15
CA GLU A 34 7.87 12.51 5.72
C GLU A 34 7.73 11.19 4.95
N GLU A 35 8.56 10.19 5.27
CA GLU A 35 8.49 8.88 4.63
C GLU A 35 7.20 8.14 4.99
N LEU A 36 6.76 8.24 6.25
CA LEU A 36 5.46 7.69 6.69
C LEU A 36 4.29 8.36 5.98
N ALA A 37 4.33 9.69 5.81
CA ALA A 37 3.30 10.43 5.09
C ALA A 37 3.24 10.03 3.61
N ALA A 38 4.40 9.88 2.97
CA ALA A 38 4.50 9.42 1.58
C ALA A 38 3.92 8.01 1.42
N LEU A 39 4.26 7.08 2.31
CA LEU A 39 3.71 5.71 2.28
C LEU A 39 2.19 5.70 2.54
N ALA A 40 1.69 6.49 3.49
CA ALA A 40 0.26 6.60 3.74
C ALA A 40 -0.50 7.09 2.49
N ALA A 41 0.03 8.09 1.79
CA ALA A 41 -0.57 8.59 0.55
C ALA A 41 -0.66 7.50 -0.54
N VAL A 42 0.37 6.67 -0.69
CA VAL A 42 0.36 5.53 -1.62
C VAL A 42 -0.68 4.49 -1.23
N VAL A 43 -0.75 4.11 0.05
CA VAL A 43 -1.71 3.12 0.54
C VAL A 43 -3.15 3.59 0.34
N VAL A 44 -3.44 4.86 0.63
CA VAL A 44 -4.76 5.46 0.36
C VAL A 44 -5.06 5.42 -1.15
N SER A 45 -4.09 5.77 -1.99
CA SER A 45 -4.27 5.77 -3.45
C SER A 45 -4.60 4.38 -4.03
N LEU A 46 -4.06 3.31 -3.44
CA LEU A 46 -4.39 1.93 -3.79
C LEU A 46 -5.82 1.55 -3.38
N GLY A 47 -6.27 2.01 -2.21
CA GLY A 47 -7.65 1.79 -1.73
C GLY A 47 -8.71 2.57 -2.52
N THR A 48 -8.32 3.67 -3.16
CA THR A 48 -9.20 4.51 -3.99
C THR A 48 -9.27 4.10 -5.46
N GLN A 49 -8.67 2.96 -5.85
CA GLN A 49 -8.91 2.36 -7.18
C GLN A 49 -10.38 1.88 -7.25
N GLN A 50 -11.28 2.85 -7.44
CA GLN A 50 -12.67 2.67 -7.83
C GLN A 50 -12.69 1.75 -9.05
N GLU A 51 -13.24 0.54 -8.85
CA GLU A 51 -13.68 -0.45 -9.81
C GLU A 51 -13.47 -0.07 -11.29
N ALA A 52 -12.21 -0.06 -11.73
CA ALA A 52 -11.90 -0.04 -13.14
C ALA A 52 -12.40 -1.37 -13.67
N ALA A 53 -13.51 -1.32 -14.41
CA ALA A 53 -14.27 -2.44 -14.96
C ALA A 53 -13.41 -3.70 -15.10
N ALA A 54 -13.77 -4.76 -14.37
CA ALA A 54 -13.03 -6.01 -14.29
C ALA A 54 -12.45 -6.39 -15.66
N ALA A 55 -11.15 -6.13 -15.84
CA ALA A 55 -10.45 -6.56 -17.03
C ALA A 55 -10.62 -8.08 -17.10
N LYS A 56 -11.05 -8.58 -18.26
CA LYS A 56 -11.22 -10.01 -18.57
C LYS A 56 -10.13 -10.82 -17.86
N PRO A 57 -10.48 -11.92 -17.17
CA PRO A 57 -9.56 -12.62 -16.30
C PRO A 57 -8.25 -12.86 -17.06
N ASN A 58 -7.18 -12.23 -16.57
CA ASN A 58 -5.83 -12.51 -17.00
C ASN A 58 -5.66 -14.01 -16.79
N VAL A 59 -5.60 -14.77 -17.90
CA VAL A 59 -5.33 -16.20 -17.83
C VAL A 59 -3.96 -16.32 -17.16
N ARG A 60 -3.97 -16.63 -15.86
CA ARG A 60 -2.76 -16.71 -15.06
C ARG A 60 -1.88 -17.76 -15.73
N HIS A 61 -0.86 -17.31 -16.46
CA HIS A 61 -0.01 -18.17 -17.26
C HIS A 61 0.63 -19.27 -16.41
N TRP A 62 0.90 -18.99 -15.13
CA TRP A 62 1.27 -19.99 -14.12
C TRP A 62 0.18 -21.07 -14.00
N VAL A 63 -1.09 -20.75 -13.73
CA VAL A 63 -2.16 -21.75 -13.51
C VAL A 63 -2.30 -22.67 -14.72
N ARG A 64 -2.24 -22.12 -15.95
CA ARG A 64 -2.22 -22.92 -17.17
C ARG A 64 -0.98 -23.82 -17.25
N ARG A 65 0.20 -23.32 -16.87
CA ARG A 65 1.46 -24.07 -16.85
C ARG A 65 1.41 -25.23 -15.86
N GLN A 66 0.83 -25.01 -14.68
CA GLN A 66 0.63 -26.04 -13.64
C GLN A 66 -0.35 -27.13 -14.12
N GLN A 67 -1.49 -26.75 -14.73
CA GLN A 67 -2.45 -27.71 -15.30
C GLN A 67 -1.81 -28.59 -16.41
N LEU A 68 -0.90 -28.01 -17.19
CA LEU A 68 -0.16 -28.71 -18.24
C LEU A 68 1.11 -29.41 -17.72
N ARG A 69 1.39 -29.39 -16.40
CA ARG A 69 2.59 -29.97 -15.78
C ARG A 69 3.90 -29.50 -16.43
N LEU A 70 3.93 -28.23 -16.86
CA LEU A 70 5.09 -27.59 -17.46
C LEU A 70 6.00 -26.92 -16.41
N ASP A 71 5.78 -27.21 -15.13
CA ASP A 71 6.61 -26.71 -14.05
C ASP A 71 8.00 -27.36 -14.14
N PRO A 72 9.09 -26.59 -13.92
CA PRO A 72 10.41 -27.17 -13.87
C PRO A 72 10.47 -28.16 -12.70
N SER A 73 10.97 -29.38 -12.97
CA SER A 73 11.14 -30.39 -11.93
C SER A 73 12.00 -29.82 -10.78
N PRO A 74 11.52 -29.83 -9.52
CA PRO A 74 12.28 -29.33 -8.39
C PRO A 74 13.51 -30.21 -8.15
N GLY A 75 14.68 -29.60 -8.00
CA GLY A 75 15.91 -30.33 -7.74
C GLY A 75 17.18 -29.52 -8.01
N PRO A 76 18.34 -30.05 -7.62
CA PRO A 76 19.62 -29.41 -7.85
C PRO A 76 19.84 -29.11 -9.34
N GLY A 77 20.12 -27.84 -9.66
CA GLY A 77 20.37 -27.41 -11.05
C GLY A 77 19.14 -27.00 -11.86
N ALA A 78 17.92 -27.09 -11.30
CA ALA A 78 16.70 -26.62 -11.98
C ALA A 78 16.75 -25.13 -12.37
N TRP A 79 17.35 -24.30 -11.51
CA TRP A 79 17.59 -22.87 -11.71
C TRP A 79 18.52 -22.51 -12.89
N LYS A 80 19.34 -23.45 -13.40
CA LYS A 80 20.18 -23.19 -14.59
C LYS A 80 19.36 -23.00 -15.86
N ARG A 81 18.14 -23.55 -15.89
CA ARG A 81 17.21 -23.46 -17.03
C ARG A 81 16.30 -22.23 -17.00
N SER A 82 16.31 -21.42 -15.94
CA SER A 82 15.50 -20.20 -15.85
C SER A 82 16.22 -18.94 -16.34
N ARG A 83 17.44 -19.06 -16.87
CA ARG A 83 18.24 -17.95 -17.43
C ARG A 83 17.99 -17.73 -18.92
N GLY A 84 16.72 -17.67 -19.32
CA GLY A 84 16.27 -17.31 -20.67
C GLY A 84 15.40 -16.07 -20.62
#